data_AF-A0AAW7K880-F1
#
_entry.id   AF-A0AAW7K880-F1
#
_cell.length_a   1.000
_cell.length_b   1.000
_cell.length_c   1.000
_cell.angle_alpha   90.00
_cell.angle_beta   90.00
_cell.angle_gamma   90.00
#
_symmetry.space_group_name_H-M   'P 1'
#
loop_
_entity.id
_entity.type
_entity.pdbx_description
1 polymer ?
#
loop_
_entity_poly.entity_id
_entity_poly.type
_entity_poly.pdbx_seq_one_letter_code
_entity_poly.pdbx_strand_id
1 'polypeptide(L)' 'MRITITAPDSGCIEFATRALNAFIKGRGNGEFPHPSGAISNSFFGAECTEKPSGNYSIKCWRIPTNIAEAA' A
#
# COMPACT_ATOMS: atom_id res chain seq x y z
N MET A 1 17.51 -0.41 4.60
CA MET A 1 16.13 -0.32 4.06
C MET A 1 15.22 0.24 5.14
N ARG A 2 14.67 1.44 4.94
CA ARG A 2 13.69 2.05 5.85
C ARG A 2 12.30 2.01 5.20
N ILE A 3 11.30 1.64 5.98
CA ILE A 3 9.89 1.56 5.56
C ILE A 3 9.12 2.65 6.32
N THR A 4 8.33 3.45 5.60
CA THR A 4 7.44 4.44 6.19
C THR A 4 6.01 4.04 5.89
N ILE A 5 5.22 3.74 6.93
CA ILE A 5 3.81 3.37 6.83
C ILE A 5 2.96 4.54 7.31
N THR A 6 2.07 5.03 6.45
CA THR A 6 1.03 6.01 6.81
C THR A 6 -0.31 5.29 6.78
N ALA A 7 -0.95 5.14 7.94
CA ALA A 7 -2.17 4.37 8.09
C ALA A 7 -3.10 5.02 9.14
N PRO A 8 -4.42 5.07 8.91
CA PRO A 8 -5.38 5.67 9.85
C PRO A 8 -5.66 4.83 11.09
N ASP A 9 -5.54 3.50 11.01
CA ASP A 9 -5.85 2.57 12.09
C ASP A 9 -5.07 1.26 11.96
N SER A 10 -5.11 0.42 13.01
CA SER A 10 -4.37 -0.85 13.08
C SER A 10 -4.72 -1.83 11.96
N GLY A 11 -5.98 -1.89 11.51
CA GLY A 11 -6.39 -2.74 10.40
C GLY A 11 -5.72 -2.32 9.08
N CYS A 12 -5.55 -1.02 8.87
CA CYS A 12 -4.82 -0.50 7.71
C CYS A 12 -3.31 -0.77 7.82
N ILE A 13 -2.72 -0.78 9.03
CA ILE A 13 -1.29 -1.13 9.22
C ILE A 13 -1.03 -2.59 8.80
N GLU A 14 -1.91 -3.52 9.19
CA GLU A 14 -1.80 -4.92 8.79
C GLU A 14 -1.95 -5.08 7.27
N PHE A 15 -2.92 -4.39 6.67
CA PHE A 15 -3.11 -4.41 5.22
C PHE A 15 -1.90 -3.82 4.47
N ALA A 16 -1.38 -2.68 4.93
CA ALA A 16 -0.19 -2.05 4.38
C ALA A 16 1.00 -3.00 4.38
N THR A 17 1.24 -3.71 5.49
CA THR A 17 2.37 -4.64 5.61
C THR A 17 2.25 -5.80 4.61
N ARG A 18 1.04 -6.31 4.38
CA ARG A 18 0.76 -7.33 3.36
C ARG A 18 0.95 -6.79 1.94
N ALA A 19 0.44 -5.60 1.68
CA ALA A 19 0.58 -4.92 0.39
C ALA A 19 2.06 -4.66 0.04
N LEU A 20 2.89 -4.25 1.01
CA LEU A 20 4.33 -4.07 0.81
C LEU A 20 5.01 -5.38 0.39
N ASN A 21 4.69 -6.48 1.07
CA ASN A 21 5.26 -7.79 0.74
C ASN A 21 4.87 -8.24 -0.68
N ALA A 22 3.61 -8.04 -1.06
CA ALA A 22 3.14 -8.34 -2.42
C ALA A 22 3.83 -7.46 -3.47
N PHE A 23 3.98 -6.16 -3.17
CA PHE A 23 4.66 -5.20 -4.05
C PHE A 23 6.12 -5.56 -4.30
N ILE A 24 6.90 -5.86 -3.24
CA ILE A 24 8.31 -6.24 -3.36
C ILE A 24 8.46 -7.53 -4.17
N LYS A 25 7.61 -8.54 -3.92
CA LYS A 25 7.61 -9.79 -4.69
C LYS A 25 7.25 -9.54 -6.16
N GLY A 26 6.21 -8.77 -6.43
CA GLY A 26 5.80 -8.43 -7.79
C GLY A 26 6.85 -7.61 -8.54
N ARG A 27 7.58 -6.71 -7.87
CA ARG A 27 8.76 -6.03 -8.44
C ARG A 27 9.82 -7.03 -8.87
N GLY A 28 10.13 -8.02 -8.04
CA GLY A 28 11.06 -9.11 -8.39
C GLY A 28 10.61 -9.95 -9.60
N ASN A 29 9.29 -10.07 -9.80
CA ASN A 29 8.69 -10.79 -10.93
C ASN A 29 8.46 -9.92 -12.18
N GLY A 30 8.71 -8.62 -12.12
CA GLY A 30 8.46 -7.67 -13.22
C GLY A 30 7.01 -7.19 -13.35
N GLU A 31 6.12 -7.51 -12.40
CA GLU A 31 4.70 -7.12 -12.40
C GLU A 31 4.50 -5.60 -12.20
N PHE A 32 5.44 -4.95 -11.51
CA PHE A 32 5.45 -3.50 -11.28
C PHE A 32 6.63 -2.85 -12.02
N PRO A 33 6.43 -2.41 -13.28
CA PRO A 33 7.49 -1.76 -14.07
C PRO A 33 7.82 -0.36 -13.56
N HIS A 34 6.93 0.27 -12.80
CA HIS A 34 7.13 1.58 -12.20
C HIS A 34 7.54 1.45 -10.71
N PRO A 35 8.17 2.49 -10.13
CA PRO A 35 8.60 2.45 -8.73
C PRO A 35 7.43 2.53 -7.74
N SER A 36 6.19 2.56 -8.20
CA SER A 36 5.01 2.54 -7.36
C SER A 36 4.07 1.39 -7.74
N GLY A 37 3.03 1.17 -6.96
CA GLY A 37 2.01 0.17 -7.22
C GLY A 37 0.87 0.31 -6.22
N ALA A 38 -0.36 0.17 -6.68
CA ALA A 38 -1.54 0.20 -5.82
C ALA A 38 -2.10 -1.21 -5.66
N ILE A 39 -2.48 -1.56 -4.43
CA ILE A 39 -3.14 -2.82 -4.09
C ILE A 39 -4.36 -2.47 -3.24
N SER A 40 -5.51 -3.02 -3.62
CA SER A 40 -6.78 -2.78 -2.92
C SER A 40 -7.57 -4.06 -2.75
N ASN A 41 -8.39 -4.11 -1.71
CA ASN A 41 -9.46 -5.08 -1.54
C ASN A 41 -10.79 -4.35 -1.29
N SER A 42 -11.82 -5.06 -0.83
CA SER A 42 -13.15 -4.46 -0.59
C SER A 42 -13.21 -3.45 0.57
N PHE A 43 -12.17 -3.35 1.40
CA PHE A 43 -12.18 -2.56 2.63
C PHE A 43 -11.03 -1.54 2.73
N PHE A 44 -9.89 -1.84 2.09
CA PHE A 44 -8.66 -1.07 2.21
C PHE A 44 -7.98 -0.91 0.86
N GLY A 45 -7.35 0.24 0.69
CA GLY A 45 -6.44 0.55 -0.40
C GLY A 45 -5.06 0.87 0.16
N ALA A 46 -4.02 0.46 -0.55
CA ALA A 46 -2.65 0.78 -0.23
C ALA A 46 -1.87 1.15 -1.49
N GLU A 47 -1.15 2.26 -1.43
CA GLU A 47 -0.19 2.67 -2.45
C GLU A 47 1.22 2.47 -1.90
N CYS A 48 1.98 1.60 -2.57
CA CYS A 48 3.38 1.32 -2.28
C CYS A 48 4.25 2.10 -3.26
N THR A 49 5.29 2.78 -2.76
CA THR A 49 6.26 3.50 -3.59
C THR A 49 7.67 3.23 -3.09
N GLU A 50 8.51 2.69 -3.96
CA GLU A 50 9.95 2.58 -3.81
C GLU A 50 10.61 3.92 -4.16
N LYS A 51 11.33 4.50 -3.20
CA LYS A 51 12.11 5.72 -3.39
C LYS A 51 13.48 5.35 -4.00
N PRO A 52 14.11 6.27 -4.77
CA PRO A 52 15.43 6.03 -5.38
C PRO A 52 16.54 5.63 -4.39
N SER A 53 16.39 5.94 -3.11
CA SER A 53 17.32 5.57 -2.04
C SER A 53 17.16 4.12 -1.53
N GLY A 54 16.32 3.29 -2.17
CA GLY A 54 15.98 1.93 -1.71
C GLY A 54 15.09 1.91 -0.45
N ASN A 55 14.39 3.01 -0.17
CA ASN A 55 13.42 3.10 0.93
C ASN A 55 12.00 2.94 0.39
N TYR A 56 11.11 2.39 1.20
CA TYR A 56 9.71 2.19 0.80
C TYR A 56 8.79 3.13 1.58
N SER A 57 7.85 3.73 0.86
CA SER A 57 6.73 4.48 1.43
C SER A 57 5.46 3.74 1.12
N ILE A 58 4.60 3.57 2.11
CA ILE A 58 3.28 3.01 1.90
C ILE A 58 2.23 3.89 2.56
N LYS A 59 1.20 4.22 1.78
CA LYS A 59 0.04 4.94 2.24
C LYS A 59 -1.14 3.99 2.20
N CYS A 60 -1.76 3.72 3.34
CA CYS A 60 -2.96 2.92 3.45
C CYS A 60 -4.14 3.80 3.81
N TRP A 61 -5.29 3.51 3.22
CA TRP A 61 -6.56 4.17 3.52
C TRP A 61 -7.70 3.13 3.52
N ARG A 62 -8.80 3.47 4.21
CA ARG A 62 -10.04 2.72 4.11
C ARG A 62 -10.74 3.08 2.80
N ILE A 63 -11.26 2.07 2.12
CA ILE A 63 -12.13 2.29 0.97
C ILE A 63 -13.55 2.38 1.54
N PRO A 64 -14.23 3.53 1.41
CA PRO A 64 -15.61 3.66 1.87
C PRO A 64 -16.47 2.65 1.10
N THR A 65 -17.15 1.77 1.83
CA THR A 65 -18.01 0.73 1.23
C THR A 65 -19.38 1.27 0.85
N ASN A 66 -19.77 2.44 1.38
CA ASN A 66 -21.02 3.13 1.10
C ASN A 66 -20.81 4.64 0.94
N ILE A 67 -21.62 5.30 0.10
CA ILE A 67 -21.61 6.77 -0.11
C ILE A 67 -21.77 7.56 1.20
N ALA A 68 -22.45 7.00 2.20
CA ALA A 68 -22.66 7.65 3.50
C ALA A 68 -21.37 7.78 4.34
N GLU A 69 -20.33 6.99 4.07
CA GLU A 69 -19.03 7.10 4.75
C GLU A 69 -18.01 7.96 3.99
N ALA A 70 -18.38 8.50 2.82
CA ALA A 70 -17.51 9.32 1.97
C ALA A 70 -17.73 10.84 2.13
N ALA A 71 -18.62 11.26 3.06
CA ALA A 71 -19.05 12.65 3.26
C ALA A 71 -18.42 13.30 4.51
#